data_AF-A0A3M2WTP3-F1
#
_entry.id   AF-A0A3M2WTP3-F1
#
_cell.length_a   1.000
_cell.length_b   1.000
_cell.length_c   1.000
_cell.angle_alpha   90.00
_cell.angle_beta   90.00
_cell.angle_gamma   90.00
#
_symmetry.space_group_name_H-M   'P 1'
#
loop_
_entity.id
_entity.type
_entity.pdbx_description
1 polymer ?
#
loop_
_entity_poly.entity_id
_entity_poly.type
_entity_poly.pdbx_seq_one_letter_code
_entity_poly.pdbx_strand_id
1 'polypeptide(L)'
;SNPKLKGQDISTIRDPDGFAVFNEMVALVKSKGAGMVNYRWPKPGASEPVKKTSYVQLFQPWGWILGSGVYVDDVAAEFKTQLWNAGLFIVGIVLVMVLLLVLIVRSI
;
A
#
# COMPACT_ATOMS: atom_id res chain seq x y z
N SER A 1 -5.10 -2.37 -13.76
CA SER A 1 -5.82 -1.26 -14.42
C SER A 1 -7.22 -1.74 -14.76
N ASN A 2 -8.25 -0.88 -14.71
CA ASN A 2 -9.62 -1.28 -15.08
C ASN A 2 -9.93 -0.77 -16.50
N PRO A 3 -9.89 -1.64 -17.53
CA PRO A 3 -10.00 -1.20 -18.92
C PRO A 3 -11.38 -0.60 -19.27
N LYS A 4 -12.42 -0.93 -18.49
CA LYS A 4 -13.80 -0.46 -18.71
C LYS A 4 -13.97 1.06 -18.53
N LEU A 5 -13.04 1.72 -17.84
CA LEU A 5 -13.08 3.16 -17.58
C LEU A 5 -12.42 4.00 -18.68
N LYS A 6 -11.78 3.38 -19.68
CA LYS A 6 -11.09 4.12 -20.74
C LYS A 6 -12.10 4.88 -21.61
N GLY A 7 -11.88 6.18 -21.78
CA GLY A 7 -12.70 7.05 -22.62
C GLY A 7 -14.04 7.47 -21.99
N GLN A 8 -14.32 7.08 -20.74
CA GLN A 8 -15.48 7.54 -20.01
C GLN A 8 -15.16 8.82 -19.23
N ASP A 9 -16.19 9.64 -19.00
CA ASP A 9 -16.11 10.69 -17.99
C ASP A 9 -16.12 10.04 -16.61
N ILE A 10 -15.04 10.26 -15.86
CA ILE A 10 -14.79 9.71 -14.53
C ILE A 10 -14.84 10.79 -13.44
N SER A 11 -15.24 12.01 -13.76
CA SER A 11 -15.33 13.14 -12.83
C SER A 11 -16.34 12.93 -11.70
N THR A 12 -17.34 12.08 -11.93
CA THR A 12 -18.39 11.74 -10.96
C THR A 12 -18.03 10.56 -10.07
N ILE A 13 -16.94 9.83 -10.38
CA ILE A 13 -16.53 8.66 -9.60
C ILE A 13 -16.03 9.12 -8.23
N ARG A 14 -16.64 8.53 -7.21
CA ARG A 14 -16.24 8.69 -5.81
C ARG A 14 -15.85 7.34 -5.25
N ASP A 15 -14.92 7.35 -4.32
CA ASP A 15 -14.66 6.17 -3.50
C ASP A 15 -15.77 5.98 -2.44
N PRO A 16 -15.81 4.84 -1.73
CA PRO A 16 -16.80 4.62 -0.67
C PRO A 16 -16.78 5.63 0.48
N ASP A 17 -15.67 6.36 0.66
CA ASP A 17 -15.53 7.40 1.68
C ASP A 17 -16.02 8.77 1.14
N GLY A 18 -16.52 8.83 -0.11
CA GLY A 18 -17.03 10.04 -0.77
C GLY A 18 -15.97 10.87 -1.50
N PHE A 19 -14.72 10.41 -1.51
CA PHE A 19 -13.58 11.13 -2.08
C PHE A 19 -13.64 11.14 -3.61
N ALA A 20 -13.59 12.34 -4.20
CA ALA A 20 -13.65 12.55 -5.65
C ALA A 20 -12.29 12.27 -6.32
N VAL A 21 -11.93 10.99 -6.40
CA VAL A 21 -10.59 10.49 -6.76
C VAL A 21 -9.91 11.27 -7.89
N PHE A 22 -10.57 11.41 -9.04
CA PHE A 22 -9.96 12.03 -10.22
C PHE A 22 -9.97 13.56 -10.16
N ASN A 23 -10.99 14.18 -9.57
CA ASN A 23 -11.04 15.64 -9.42
C ASN A 23 -9.95 16.14 -8.47
N GLU A 24 -9.71 15.39 -7.40
CA GLU A 24 -8.64 15.67 -6.43
C GLU A 24 -7.25 15.49 -7.05
N MET A 25 -7.05 14.46 -7.89
CA MET A 25 -5.82 14.32 -8.67
C MET A 25 -5.60 15.50 -9.62
N VAL A 26 -6.64 15.97 -10.32
CA VAL A 26 -6.57 17.13 -11.21
C VAL A 26 -6.22 18.40 -10.42
N ALA A 27 -6.87 18.65 -9.29
CA ALA A 27 -6.58 19.80 -8.43
C ALA A 27 -5.13 19.77 -7.90
N LEU A 28 -4.66 18.58 -7.49
CA LEU A 28 -3.30 18.37 -7.00
C LEU A 28 -2.24 18.68 -8.07
N VAL A 29 -2.38 18.12 -9.27
CA VAL A 29 -1.37 18.35 -10.32
C VAL A 29 -1.46 19.75 -10.92
N LYS A 30 -2.64 20.38 -10.92
CA LYS A 30 -2.77 21.80 -11.32
C LYS A 30 -2.05 22.73 -10.36
N SER A 31 -2.05 22.42 -9.07
CA SER A 31 -1.41 23.26 -8.04
C SER A 31 0.08 22.98 -7.87
N LYS A 32 0.51 21.71 -7.97
CA LYS A 32 1.89 21.28 -7.63
C LYS A 32 2.65 20.59 -8.76
N GLY A 33 2.00 20.31 -9.89
CA GLY A 33 2.55 19.49 -10.98
C GLY A 33 2.55 17.99 -10.68
N ALA A 34 2.78 17.59 -9.43
CA ALA A 34 2.75 16.20 -8.98
C ALA A 34 2.42 16.07 -7.48
N GLY A 35 2.11 14.86 -7.03
CA GLY A 35 1.95 14.57 -5.61
C GLY A 35 1.35 13.21 -5.28
N MET A 36 1.27 12.92 -3.99
CA MET A 36 0.62 11.71 -3.45
C MET A 36 -0.87 11.94 -3.23
N VAL A 37 -1.68 10.93 -3.50
CA VAL A 37 -3.12 10.89 -3.24
C VAL A 37 -3.50 9.55 -2.60
N ASN A 38 -4.30 9.62 -1.52
CA ASN A 38 -4.79 8.46 -0.79
C ASN A 38 -6.29 8.33 -1.05
N TYR A 39 -6.73 7.14 -1.44
CA TYR A 39 -8.13 6.86 -1.78
C TYR A 39 -8.39 5.36 -1.69
N ARG A 40 -9.65 4.95 -1.77
CA ARG A 40 -9.99 3.53 -1.90
C ARG A 40 -10.23 3.13 -3.35
N TRP A 41 -9.67 1.98 -3.74
CA TRP A 41 -9.82 1.46 -5.09
C TRP A 41 -9.81 -0.07 -5.09
N PRO A 42 -10.65 -0.74 -5.91
CA PRO A 42 -10.64 -2.19 -6.00
C PRO A 42 -9.36 -2.71 -6.65
N LYS A 43 -8.85 -3.84 -6.14
CA LYS A 43 -7.74 -4.57 -6.79
C LYS A 43 -8.20 -5.12 -8.14
N PRO A 44 -7.26 -5.35 -9.09
CA PRO A 44 -7.60 -6.04 -10.34
C PRO A 44 -8.25 -7.40 -10.05
N GLY A 45 -9.45 -7.63 -10.59
CA GLY A 45 -10.20 -8.87 -10.36
C GLY A 45 -11.02 -8.92 -9.07
N ALA A 46 -10.90 -7.94 -8.18
CA ALA A 46 -11.72 -7.80 -6.97
C ALA A 46 -12.74 -6.66 -7.12
N SER A 47 -13.86 -6.75 -6.42
CA SER A 47 -14.87 -5.68 -6.34
C SER A 47 -14.70 -4.81 -5.10
N GLU A 48 -14.10 -5.34 -4.04
CA GLU A 48 -13.98 -4.64 -2.76
C GLU A 48 -12.91 -3.54 -2.82
N PRO A 49 -13.29 -2.27 -2.56
CA PRO A 49 -12.35 -1.16 -2.55
C PRO A 49 -11.43 -1.21 -1.34
N VAL A 50 -10.12 -1.27 -1.58
CA VAL A 50 -9.08 -1.27 -0.55
C VAL A 50 -8.32 0.05 -0.55
N LYS A 51 -7.70 0.40 0.59
CA LYS A 51 -6.89 1.63 0.69
C LYS A 51 -5.70 1.56 -0.26
N LYS A 52 -5.54 2.61 -1.06
CA LYS A 52 -4.47 2.76 -2.04
C LYS A 52 -3.81 4.13 -1.89
N THR A 53 -2.49 4.15 -1.97
CA THR A 53 -1.69 5.38 -2.07
C THR A 53 -1.07 5.43 -3.45
N SER A 54 -1.38 6.48 -4.22
CA SER A 54 -0.82 6.69 -5.56
C SER A 54 -0.03 8.00 -5.62
N TYR A 55 1.08 7.97 -6.35
CA TYR A 55 1.73 9.18 -6.84
C TYR A 55 1.18 9.52 -8.22
N VAL A 56 0.83 10.78 -8.45
CA VAL A 56 0.37 11.30 -9.73
C VAL A 56 1.23 12.47 -10.19
N GLN A 57 1.43 12.60 -11.50
CA GLN A 57 2.21 13.66 -12.11
C GLN A 57 1.60 14.09 -13.45
N LEU A 58 1.55 15.39 -13.69
CA LEU A 58 1.12 15.97 -14.95
C LEU A 58 2.25 15.94 -15.98
N PHE A 59 2.01 15.24 -17.08
CA PHE A 59 2.82 15.32 -18.28
C PHE A 59 2.31 16.46 -19.17
N GLN A 60 2.94 17.62 -19.01
CA GLN A 60 2.57 18.90 -19.65
C GLN A 60 2.31 18.80 -21.17
N PRO A 61 3.16 18.12 -21.98
CA PRO A 61 2.98 18.13 -23.43
C PRO A 61 1.64 17.59 -23.91
N TRP A 62 0.99 16.70 -23.15
CA TRP A 62 -0.29 16.07 -23.51
C TRP A 62 -1.42 16.39 -22.55
N GLY A 63 -1.15 17.12 -21.46
CA GLY A 63 -2.11 17.33 -20.38
C GLY A 63 -2.49 16.04 -19.65
N TRP A 64 -1.67 14.98 -19.76
CA TRP A 64 -1.98 13.68 -19.16
C TRP A 64 -1.56 13.62 -17.70
N ILE A 65 -2.41 13.02 -16.87
CA ILE A 65 -2.05 12.71 -15.49
C ILE A 65 -1.62 11.24 -15.46
N LEU A 66 -0.33 11.02 -15.25
CA LEU A 66 0.24 9.70 -15.08
C LEU A 66 0.30 9.38 -13.59
N GLY A 67 -0.14 8.19 -13.22
CA GLY A 67 -0.15 7.79 -11.82
C GLY A 67 0.15 6.32 -11.61
N SER A 68 0.87 6.02 -10.53
CA SER A 68 1.12 4.67 -10.05
C SER A 68 0.95 4.64 -8.53
N GLY A 69 0.49 3.51 -8.00
CA GLY A 69 0.22 3.40 -6.58
C GLY A 69 0.18 1.98 -6.08
N VAL A 70 0.34 1.86 -4.76
CA VAL A 70 0.41 0.61 -4.01
C VAL A 70 -0.81 0.48 -3.12
N TYR A 71 -1.28 -0.75 -2.93
CA TYR A 71 -2.35 -1.04 -1.98
C TYR A 71 -1.73 -1.24 -0.59
N VAL A 72 -2.36 -0.63 0.43
CA VAL A 72 -1.83 -0.63 1.80
C VAL A 72 -1.86 -2.02 2.42
N ASP A 73 -2.82 -2.84 2.03
CA ASP A 73 -2.96 -4.21 2.49
C ASP A 73 -1.84 -5.14 1.96
N ASP A 74 -1.37 -4.95 0.73
CA ASP A 74 -0.22 -5.68 0.18
C ASP A 74 1.05 -5.38 1.01
N VAL A 75 1.28 -4.11 1.33
CA VAL A 75 2.41 -3.68 2.17
C VAL A 75 2.28 -4.25 3.58
N ALA A 76 1.07 -4.23 4.16
CA ALA A 76 0.83 -4.76 5.49
C ALA A 76 0.99 -6.28 5.57
N ALA A 77 0.59 -7.02 4.52
CA ALA A 77 0.75 -8.46 4.45
C ALA A 77 2.23 -8.86 4.43
N GLU A 78 3.03 -8.18 3.60
CA GLU A 78 4.48 -8.42 3.52
C GLU A 78 5.17 -8.10 4.84
N PHE A 79 4.80 -6.97 5.47
CA PHE A 79 5.34 -6.58 6.77
C PHE A 79 5.03 -7.60 7.87
N LYS A 80 3.80 -8.13 7.91
CA LYS A 80 3.40 -9.17 8.88
C LYS A 80 4.23 -10.44 8.73
N THR A 81 4.48 -10.88 7.51
CA THR A 81 5.31 -12.07 7.23
C THR A 81 6.72 -11.88 7.77
N GLN A 82 7.32 -10.71 7.53
CA GLN A 82 8.65 -10.39 8.06
C GLN A 82 8.66 -10.35 9.59
N LEU A 83 7.61 -9.79 10.21
CA LEU A 83 7.47 -9.73 11.67
C LEU A 83 7.42 -11.13 12.30
N TRP A 84 6.66 -12.05 11.70
CA TRP A 84 6.57 -13.43 12.16
C TRP A 84 7.91 -14.17 12.07
N ASN A 85 8.61 -14.02 10.94
CA ASN A 85 9.92 -14.66 10.75
C ASN A 85 10.96 -14.13 11.73
N ALA A 86 11.01 -12.81 11.94
CA ALA A 86 11.88 -12.19 12.93
C ALA A 86 11.54 -12.66 14.35
N GLY A 87 10.24 -12.73 14.69
CA GLY A 87 9.78 -13.23 15.98
C GLY A 87 10.19 -14.68 16.24
N LEU A 88 10.01 -15.57 15.27
CA LEU A 88 10.43 -16.97 15.37
C LEU A 88 11.94 -17.12 15.57
N PHE A 89 12.74 -16.32 14.86
CA PHE A 89 14.19 -16.32 15.01
C PHE A 89 14.62 -15.87 16.41
N ILE A 90 14.02 -14.80 16.94
CA ILE A 90 14.28 -14.30 18.30
C ILE A 90 13.89 -15.36 19.34
N VAL A 91 12.73 -16.00 19.21
CA VAL A 91 12.29 -17.07 20.12
C VAL A 91 13.28 -18.24 20.07
N GLY A 92 13.76 -18.63 18.89
CA GLY A 92 14.78 -19.66 18.73
C GLY A 92 16.08 -19.34 19.49
N ILE A 93 16.59 -18.11 19.34
CA ILE A 93 17.78 -17.66 20.07
C ILE A 93 17.56 -17.71 21.58
N VAL A 94 16.42 -17.20 22.07
CA VAL A 94 16.10 -17.19 23.49
C VAL A 94 16.03 -18.62 24.05
N LEU A 95 15.40 -19.55 23.33
CA LEU A 95 15.32 -20.95 23.74
C LEU A 95 16.70 -21.62 23.81
N VAL A 96 17.58 -21.35 22.84
CA VAL A 96 18.96 -21.86 22.86
C VAL A 96 19.74 -21.27 24.04
N MET A 97 19.62 -19.96 24.30
CA MET A 97 20.26 -19.33 25.45
C MET A 97 19.79 -19.91 26.78
N VAL A 98 18.48 -20.09 26.95
CA VAL A 98 17.90 -20.70 28.16
C VAL A 98 18.38 -22.14 28.31
N LEU A 99 18.41 -22.93 27.23
CA LEU A 99 18.92 -24.29 27.25
C LEU A 99 20.39 -24.34 27.71
N LEU A 100 21.24 -23.48 27.14
CA LEU A 100 22.65 -23.38 27.53
C LEU A 100 22.81 -23.01 29.01
N LEU A 101 22.03 -22.04 29.51
CA LEU A 101 22.05 -21.67 30.93
C LEU A 101 21.68 -22.86 31.83
N VAL A 102 20.63 -23.62 31.47
CA VAL A 102 20.21 -24.81 32.23
C VAL A 102 21.29 -25.89 32.23
N LEU A 103 21.96 -26.12 31.10
CA LEU A 103 23.04 -27.09 30.99
C LEU A 103 24.26 -26.70 31.83
N ILE A 104 24.63 -25.41 31.83
CA ILE A 104 25.75 -24.90 32.65
C ILE A 104 25.43 -25.06 34.14
N VAL A 105 24.23 -24.65 34.57
CA VAL A 105 23.81 -24.78 35.98
C VAL A 105 23.79 -26.23 36.45
N ARG A 106 23.45 -27.19 35.58
CA ARG A 106 23.48 -28.63 35.91
C ARG A 106 24.88 -29.24 35.92
N SER A 107 25.85 -28.60 35.28
CA SER A 107 27.23 -29.10 35.16
C SER A 107 28.15 -28.64 36.29
N ILE A 108 27.71 -27.66 37.09
CA ILE A 108 28.40 -27.16 38.29
C ILE A 108 27.86 -27.94 39.49
#